data_AF-A0A929K7A4-F1
#
_entry.id   AF-A0A929K7A4-F1
#
_cell.length_a   1.000
_cell.length_b   1.000
_cell.length_c   1.000
_cell.angle_alpha   90.00
_cell.angle_beta   90.00
_cell.angle_gamma   90.00
#
_symmetry.space_group_name_H-M   'P 1'
#
loop_
_entity.id
_entity.type
_entity.pdbx_description
1 polymer ?
#
loop_
_entity_poly.entity_id
_entity_poly.type
_entity_poly.pdbx_seq_one_letter_code
_entity_poly.pdbx_strand_id
1 'polypeptide(L)'
;GHFVKMVHNGIEYGDMQLIGECVWVFKNALNMSSEEIAQIIASWDSEDNVLRSYLIEITGESMKEKDKKSGEYLVDRTADITRMKGTGTWTVQSALELLVPIPTITAAVFSREMSQDKDLRLEVSKKLSIFKEKYVGEKEQFIKIAHDALYLAKISSYAQGMALLQAASKEYKWDLNLGEVVKGWRSGCIIRA
;
A
#
# COMPACT_ATOMS: atom_id res chain seq x y z
N GLY A 1 -18.09 0.33 15.96
CA GLY A 1 -18.02 -0.71 14.91
C GLY A 1 -17.65 -0.14 13.55
N HIS A 2 -18.56 0.53 12.85
CA HIS A 2 -18.33 1.01 11.49
C HIS A 2 -17.12 1.96 11.34
N PHE A 3 -16.92 2.88 12.29
CA PHE A 3 -15.76 3.77 12.26
C PHE A 3 -14.42 3.00 12.33
N VAL A 4 -14.35 1.96 13.17
CA VAL A 4 -13.18 1.07 13.25
C VAL A 4 -12.93 0.37 11.92
N LYS A 5 -13.98 -0.11 11.25
CA LYS A 5 -13.86 -0.73 9.92
C LYS A 5 -13.43 0.29 8.85
N MET A 6 -13.92 1.52 8.91
CA MET A 6 -13.51 2.59 8.02
C MET A 6 -12.01 2.88 8.16
N VAL A 7 -11.51 3.03 9.38
CA VAL A 7 -10.07 3.23 9.63
C VAL A 7 -9.24 2.02 9.19
N HIS A 8 -9.69 0.79 9.46
CA HIS A 8 -9.07 -0.43 8.92
C HIS A 8 -8.88 -0.33 7.39
N ASN A 9 -9.93 0.07 6.65
CA ASN A 9 -9.85 0.21 5.20
C ASN A 9 -8.91 1.35 4.77
N GLY A 10 -8.78 2.40 5.59
CA GLY A 10 -7.76 3.43 5.38
C GLY A 10 -6.34 2.88 5.48
N ILE A 11 -6.06 2.10 6.55
CA ILE A 11 -4.76 1.44 6.75
C ILE A 11 -4.48 0.47 5.59
N GLU A 12 -5.48 -0.31 5.16
CA GLU A 12 -5.39 -1.20 4.00
C GLU A 12 -4.95 -0.45 2.74
N TYR A 13 -5.49 0.75 2.49
CA TYR A 13 -5.12 1.55 1.33
C TYR A 13 -3.67 2.03 1.44
N GLY A 14 -3.25 2.47 2.63
CA GLY A 14 -1.87 2.82 2.93
C GLY A 14 -0.91 1.67 2.64
N ASP A 15 -1.18 0.48 3.18
CA ASP A 15 -0.35 -0.70 2.98
C ASP A 15 -0.23 -1.08 1.50
N MET A 16 -1.34 -1.14 0.77
CA MET A 16 -1.33 -1.45 -0.67
C MET A 16 -0.52 -0.42 -1.47
N GLN A 17 -0.64 0.87 -1.12
CA GLN A 17 0.11 1.93 -1.79
C GLN A 17 1.62 1.80 -1.53
N LEU A 18 2.02 1.58 -0.28
CA LEU A 18 3.42 1.40 0.10
C LEU A 18 4.06 0.18 -0.59
N ILE A 19 3.35 -0.95 -0.62
CA ILE A 19 3.81 -2.16 -1.33
C ILE A 19 3.91 -1.88 -2.84
N GLY A 20 2.92 -1.20 -3.42
CA GLY A 20 2.91 -0.81 -4.83
C GLY A 20 4.08 0.11 -5.21
N GLU A 21 4.47 1.03 -4.33
CA GLU A 21 5.64 1.89 -4.50
C GLU A 21 6.95 1.08 -4.51
N CYS A 22 7.10 0.12 -3.59
CA CYS A 22 8.26 -0.80 -3.61
C CYS A 22 8.35 -1.57 -4.93
N VAL A 23 7.23 -2.16 -5.38
CA VAL A 23 7.16 -2.88 -6.67
C VAL A 23 7.52 -1.94 -7.83
N TRP A 24 6.98 -0.72 -7.83
CA TRP A 24 7.24 0.26 -8.87
C TRP A 24 8.73 0.62 -8.94
N VAL A 25 9.38 0.83 -7.79
CA VAL A 25 10.81 1.15 -7.71
C VAL A 25 11.65 -0.03 -8.21
N PHE A 26 11.36 -1.27 -7.79
CA PHE A 26 12.09 -2.43 -8.28
C PHE A 26 11.98 -2.60 -9.81
N LYS A 27 10.79 -2.37 -10.36
CA LYS A 27 10.57 -2.47 -11.79
C LYS A 27 11.24 -1.35 -12.58
N ASN A 28 11.17 -0.10 -12.10
CA ASN A 28 11.60 1.07 -12.89
C ASN A 28 13.03 1.52 -12.59
N ALA A 29 13.47 1.46 -11.34
CA ALA A 29 14.81 1.88 -10.93
C ALA A 29 15.84 0.74 -11.04
N LEU A 30 15.45 -0.49 -10.72
CA LEU A 30 16.33 -1.67 -10.76
C LEU A 30 16.15 -2.55 -12.01
N ASN A 31 15.15 -2.24 -12.85
CA ASN A 31 14.81 -2.97 -14.08
C ASN A 31 14.60 -4.48 -13.83
N MET A 32 13.94 -4.82 -12.72
CA MET A 32 13.61 -6.19 -12.37
C MET A 32 12.36 -6.66 -13.11
N SER A 33 12.36 -7.93 -13.49
CA SER A 33 11.19 -8.64 -14.00
C SER A 33 10.17 -8.91 -12.90
N SER A 34 8.92 -9.17 -13.30
CA SER A 34 7.85 -9.53 -12.37
C SER A 34 8.16 -10.80 -11.58
N GLU A 35 8.91 -11.74 -12.17
CA GLU A 35 9.37 -12.96 -11.49
C GLU A 35 10.41 -12.68 -10.40
N GLU A 36 11.43 -11.86 -10.69
CA GLU A 36 12.44 -11.46 -9.68
C GLU A 36 11.77 -10.74 -8.51
N ILE A 37 10.84 -9.81 -8.79
CA ILE A 37 10.09 -9.11 -7.76
C ILE A 37 9.24 -10.10 -6.95
N ALA A 38 8.59 -11.07 -7.59
CA ALA A 38 7.80 -12.07 -6.89
C ALA A 38 8.63 -12.92 -5.92
N GLN A 39 9.88 -13.26 -6.28
CA GLN A 39 10.80 -13.97 -5.40
C GLN A 39 11.20 -13.14 -4.18
N ILE A 40 11.50 -11.85 -4.39
CA ILE A 40 11.82 -10.91 -3.30
C ILE A 40 10.63 -10.77 -2.35
N ILE A 41 9.43 -10.47 -2.87
CA ILE A 41 8.23 -10.30 -2.04
C ILE A 41 7.87 -11.60 -1.31
N ALA A 42 7.99 -12.77 -1.96
CA ALA A 42 7.76 -14.06 -1.30
C ALA A 42 8.76 -14.30 -0.15
N SER A 43 10.01 -13.83 -0.27
CA SER A 43 10.98 -13.93 0.84
C SER A 43 10.62 -13.04 2.02
N TRP A 44 9.83 -11.97 1.82
CA TRP A 44 9.37 -11.08 2.87
C TRP A 44 8.15 -11.63 3.62
N ASP A 45 7.54 -12.71 3.14
CA ASP A 45 6.44 -13.41 3.81
C ASP A 45 6.90 -14.63 4.64
N SER A 46 8.22 -14.79 4.85
CA SER A 46 8.74 -15.88 5.68
C SER A 46 8.30 -15.74 7.14
N GLU A 47 8.28 -16.86 7.88
CA GLU A 47 7.71 -16.88 9.23
C GLU A 47 8.41 -15.95 10.23
N ASP A 48 9.69 -15.69 10.01
CA ASP A 48 10.58 -14.86 10.83
C ASP A 48 10.69 -13.40 10.32
N ASN A 49 9.99 -13.05 9.24
CA ASN A 49 10.07 -11.72 8.66
C ASN A 49 9.02 -10.76 9.25
N VAL A 50 9.45 -9.53 9.56
CA VAL A 50 8.61 -8.47 10.13
C VAL A 50 7.54 -7.93 9.17
N LEU A 51 7.69 -8.15 7.87
CA LEU A 51 6.72 -7.77 6.84
C LEU A 51 5.65 -8.83 6.58
N ARG A 52 5.81 -10.05 7.13
CA ARG A 52 4.88 -11.17 6.95
C ARG A 52 3.45 -10.69 7.16
N SER A 53 2.64 -10.79 6.12
CA SER A 53 1.27 -10.29 6.13
C SER A 53 0.53 -10.75 4.89
N TYR A 54 -0.79 -10.83 4.99
CA TYR A 54 -1.61 -11.29 3.87
C TYR A 54 -1.42 -10.45 2.60
N LEU A 55 -1.21 -9.14 2.73
CA LEU A 55 -0.96 -8.27 1.57
C LEU A 55 0.39 -8.55 0.89
N ILE A 56 1.42 -8.97 1.64
CA ILE A 56 2.71 -9.37 1.07
C ILE A 56 2.56 -10.73 0.36
N GLU A 57 1.92 -11.70 1.01
CA GLU A 57 1.58 -13.02 0.45
C GLU A 57 0.92 -12.88 -0.94
N ILE A 58 -0.24 -12.21 -1.01
CA ILE A 58 -0.99 -12.10 -2.27
C ILE A 58 -0.28 -11.24 -3.31
N THR A 59 0.60 -10.31 -2.90
CA THR A 59 1.42 -9.54 -3.85
C THR A 59 2.43 -10.47 -4.52
N GLY A 60 3.12 -11.31 -3.74
CA GLY A 60 4.05 -12.30 -4.28
C GLY A 60 3.37 -13.30 -5.23
N GLU A 61 2.15 -13.75 -4.88
CA GLU A 61 1.35 -14.62 -5.76
C GLU A 61 0.91 -13.89 -7.04
N SER A 62 0.35 -12.68 -6.92
CA SER A 62 -0.15 -11.90 -8.06
C SER A 62 0.94 -11.58 -9.08
N MET A 63 2.17 -11.33 -8.61
CA MET A 63 3.32 -11.07 -9.49
C MET A 63 3.74 -12.29 -10.32
N LYS A 64 3.39 -13.52 -9.91
CA LYS A 64 3.69 -14.76 -10.65
C LYS A 64 2.61 -15.15 -11.66
N GLU A 65 1.41 -14.59 -11.51
CA GLU A 65 0.26 -14.97 -12.34
C GLU A 65 0.50 -14.56 -13.80
N LYS A 66 0.32 -15.53 -14.72
CA LYS A 66 0.49 -15.33 -16.16
C LYS A 66 -0.86 -15.29 -16.85
N ASP A 67 -1.04 -14.36 -17.77
CA ASP A 67 -2.20 -14.35 -18.65
C ASP A 67 -2.17 -15.58 -19.58
N LYS A 68 -3.20 -16.42 -19.50
CA LYS A 68 -3.29 -17.69 -20.24
C LYS A 68 -3.20 -17.56 -21.76
N LYS A 69 -3.50 -16.39 -22.32
CA LYS A 69 -3.51 -16.15 -23.76
C LYS A 69 -2.15 -15.68 -24.28
N SER A 70 -1.53 -14.73 -23.60
CA SER A 70 -0.27 -14.11 -24.01
C SER A 70 0.98 -14.77 -23.42
N GLY A 71 0.85 -15.43 -22.26
CA GLY A 71 1.99 -15.94 -21.48
C GLY A 71 2.78 -14.86 -20.73
N GLU A 72 2.40 -13.58 -20.87
CA GLU A 72 2.94 -12.45 -20.11
C GLU A 72 2.40 -12.43 -18.68
N TYR A 73 3.10 -11.75 -17.76
CA TYR A 73 2.61 -11.59 -16.39
C TYR A 73 1.37 -10.68 -16.37
N LEU A 74 0.32 -11.12 -15.67
CA LEU A 74 -0.97 -10.42 -15.63
C LEU A 74 -0.84 -8.99 -15.07
N VAL A 75 0.04 -8.80 -14.08
CA VAL A 75 0.37 -7.49 -13.49
C VAL A 75 0.92 -6.49 -14.52
N ASP A 76 1.56 -6.98 -15.58
CA ASP A 76 2.14 -6.12 -16.63
C ASP A 76 1.11 -5.69 -17.67
N ARG A 77 -0.01 -6.41 -17.74
CA ARG A 77 -1.13 -6.15 -18.66
C ARG A 77 -2.32 -5.48 -17.99
N THR A 78 -2.34 -5.46 -16.66
CA THR A 78 -3.43 -4.86 -15.88
C THR A 78 -3.39 -3.35 -16.03
N ALA A 79 -4.54 -2.75 -16.34
CA ALA A 79 -4.65 -1.30 -16.43
C ALA A 79 -4.30 -0.65 -15.09
N ASP A 80 -3.45 0.37 -15.12
CA ASP A 80 -3.00 1.18 -13.97
C ASP A 80 -4.08 2.20 -13.57
N ILE A 81 -5.30 1.70 -13.34
CA ILE A 81 -6.49 2.44 -12.91
C ILE A 81 -7.08 1.71 -11.69
N THR A 82 -6.81 2.23 -10.50
CA THR A 82 -7.21 1.59 -9.25
C THR A 82 -8.49 2.21 -8.71
N ARG A 83 -9.62 1.49 -8.87
CA ARG A 83 -10.91 1.95 -8.32
C ARG A 83 -10.97 1.82 -6.80
N MET A 84 -11.79 2.65 -6.17
CA MET A 84 -12.15 2.53 -4.76
C MET A 84 -13.66 2.70 -4.54
N LYS A 85 -14.16 2.18 -3.41
CA LYS A 85 -15.59 2.19 -3.05
C LYS A 85 -15.97 3.28 -2.02
N GLY A 86 -15.09 4.27 -1.81
CA GLY A 86 -15.35 5.44 -0.95
C GLY A 86 -14.90 5.32 0.51
N THR A 87 -14.68 4.12 1.05
CA THR A 87 -14.30 3.97 2.48
C THR A 87 -12.96 4.62 2.83
N GLY A 88 -12.00 4.65 1.90
CA GLY A 88 -10.75 5.39 2.10
C GLY A 88 -10.98 6.90 2.16
N THR A 89 -11.85 7.43 1.30
CA THR A 89 -12.25 8.84 1.30
C THR A 89 -12.89 9.25 2.63
N TRP A 90 -13.77 8.42 3.20
CA TRP A 90 -14.38 8.68 4.51
C TRP A 90 -13.36 8.73 5.65
N THR A 91 -12.32 7.89 5.60
CA THR A 91 -11.22 7.96 6.58
C THR A 91 -10.49 9.31 6.50
N VAL A 92 -10.20 9.79 5.29
CA VAL A 92 -9.55 11.10 5.06
C VAL A 92 -10.44 12.26 5.52
N GLN A 93 -11.72 12.24 5.17
CA GLN A 93 -12.68 13.25 5.61
C GLN A 93 -12.80 13.29 7.14
N SER A 94 -12.96 12.13 7.77
CA SER A 94 -13.05 12.04 9.24
C SER A 94 -11.78 12.53 9.92
N ALA A 95 -10.62 12.30 9.33
CA ALA A 95 -9.36 12.79 9.88
C ALA A 95 -9.24 14.31 9.78
N LEU A 96 -9.71 14.92 8.70
CA LEU A 96 -9.80 16.38 8.57
C LEU A 96 -10.78 16.96 9.60
N GLU A 97 -11.95 16.36 9.78
CA GLU A 97 -12.95 16.78 10.77
C GLU A 97 -12.42 16.70 12.20
N LEU A 98 -11.71 15.63 12.52
CA LEU A 98 -11.12 15.40 13.85
C LEU A 98 -9.74 16.05 14.04
N LEU A 99 -9.23 16.78 13.03
CA LEU A 99 -7.93 17.45 13.03
C LEU A 99 -6.75 16.50 13.33
N VAL A 100 -6.79 15.28 12.80
CA VAL A 100 -5.74 14.26 12.95
C VAL A 100 -4.96 14.08 11.65
N PRO A 101 -3.63 14.26 11.65
CA PRO A 101 -2.83 14.06 10.45
C PRO A 101 -2.68 12.57 10.10
N ILE A 102 -3.15 12.18 8.90
CA ILE A 102 -2.99 10.82 8.35
C ILE A 102 -2.39 10.84 6.91
N PRO A 103 -1.21 11.45 6.71
CA PRO A 103 -0.67 11.73 5.38
C PRO A 103 -0.46 10.49 4.51
N THR A 104 -0.07 9.33 5.08
CA THR A 104 0.18 8.11 4.31
C THR A 104 -1.12 7.54 3.73
N ILE A 105 -2.17 7.46 4.55
CA ILE A 105 -3.50 7.01 4.11
C ILE A 105 -4.08 8.00 3.09
N THR A 106 -3.88 9.30 3.32
CA THR A 106 -4.35 10.36 2.40
C THR A 106 -3.66 10.26 1.05
N ALA A 107 -2.34 10.09 1.02
CA ALA A 107 -1.58 9.89 -0.21
C ALA A 107 -2.07 8.66 -0.97
N ALA A 108 -2.35 7.55 -0.28
CA ALA A 108 -2.91 6.36 -0.92
C ALA A 108 -4.27 6.59 -1.58
N VAL A 109 -5.14 7.42 -0.98
CA VAL A 109 -6.42 7.81 -1.57
C VAL A 109 -6.21 8.68 -2.81
N PHE A 110 -5.34 9.69 -2.72
CA PHE A 110 -5.06 10.58 -3.85
C PHE A 110 -4.35 9.87 -5.01
N SER A 111 -3.41 8.95 -4.74
CA SER A 111 -2.77 8.14 -5.78
C SER A 111 -3.79 7.31 -6.58
N ARG A 112 -4.84 6.80 -5.94
CA ARG A 112 -5.93 6.09 -6.61
C ARG A 112 -6.75 7.03 -7.50
N GLU A 113 -7.08 8.22 -7.02
CA GLU A 113 -7.78 9.23 -7.84
C GLU A 113 -6.92 9.67 -9.03
N MET A 114 -5.64 9.97 -8.82
CA MET A 114 -4.70 10.30 -9.90
C MET A 114 -4.59 9.18 -10.95
N SER A 115 -4.77 7.91 -10.54
CA SER A 115 -4.78 6.79 -11.48
C SER A 115 -5.99 6.83 -12.43
N GLN A 116 -7.13 7.41 -12.01
CA GLN A 116 -8.34 7.54 -12.84
C GLN A 116 -8.15 8.50 -14.02
N ASP A 117 -7.32 9.53 -13.85
CA ASP A 117 -7.00 10.52 -14.90
C ASP A 117 -6.05 9.97 -15.98
N LYS A 118 -6.26 8.72 -16.43
CA LYS A 118 -5.37 8.00 -17.34
C LYS A 118 -5.13 8.76 -18.64
N ASP A 119 -6.17 9.28 -19.26
CA ASP A 119 -6.06 10.00 -20.54
C ASP A 119 -5.22 11.27 -20.39
N LEU A 120 -5.45 12.03 -19.31
CA LEU A 120 -4.64 13.20 -18.99
C LEU A 120 -3.18 12.81 -18.72
N ARG A 121 -2.93 11.73 -17.97
CA ARG A 121 -1.56 11.22 -17.73
C ARG A 121 -0.86 10.83 -19.03
N LEU A 122 -1.57 10.21 -19.97
CA LEU A 122 -1.05 9.84 -21.30
C LEU A 122 -0.80 11.07 -22.20
N GLU A 123 -1.62 12.12 -22.08
CA GLU A 123 -1.40 13.37 -22.80
C GLU A 123 -0.15 14.09 -22.27
N VAL A 124 -0.05 14.22 -20.94
CA VAL A 124 1.04 14.94 -20.26
C VAL A 124 2.38 14.20 -20.40
N SER A 125 2.39 12.87 -20.40
CA SER A 125 3.63 12.10 -20.57
C SER A 125 4.31 12.29 -21.93
N LYS A 126 3.58 12.75 -22.95
CA LYS A 126 4.14 13.10 -24.26
C LYS A 126 4.80 14.48 -24.26
N LYS A 127 4.46 15.33 -23.29
CA LYS A 127 4.93 16.73 -23.17
C LYS A 127 6.05 16.89 -22.14
N LEU A 128 6.07 16.04 -21.11
CA LEU A 128 7.09 16.09 -20.06
C LEU A 128 8.27 15.15 -20.37
N SER A 129 9.47 15.70 -20.36
CA SER A 129 10.70 14.90 -20.34
C SER A 129 10.86 14.24 -18.97
N ILE A 130 10.76 12.92 -18.92
CA ILE A 130 11.03 12.15 -17.70
C ILE A 130 12.50 11.75 -17.71
N PHE A 131 13.27 12.24 -16.74
CA PHE A 131 14.62 11.73 -16.49
C PHE A 131 14.50 10.37 -15.82
N LYS A 132 14.86 9.31 -16.55
CA LYS A 132 14.98 7.95 -16.02
C LYS A 132 16.46 7.67 -15.74
N GLU A 133 16.93 8.06 -14.57
CA GLU A 133 18.23 7.57 -14.10
C GLU A 133 18.09 6.15 -13.59
N LYS A 134 18.97 5.27 -14.08
CA LYS A 134 19.07 3.92 -13.55
C LYS A 134 19.91 3.97 -12.27
N TYR A 135 19.52 3.19 -11.28
CA TYR A 135 20.36 3.03 -10.10
C TYR A 135 21.65 2.28 -10.47
N VAL A 136 22.80 2.82 -10.06
CA VAL A 136 24.15 2.31 -10.41
C VAL A 136 24.84 1.60 -9.21
N GLY A 137 24.16 1.49 -8.06
CA GLY A 137 24.70 0.80 -6.89
C GLY A 137 24.32 -0.69 -6.82
N GLU A 138 24.64 -1.35 -5.69
CA GLU A 138 24.31 -2.75 -5.47
C GLU A 138 22.82 -2.98 -5.25
N LYS A 139 22.24 -3.91 -6.01
CA LYS A 139 20.79 -4.20 -5.99
C LYS A 139 20.35 -4.74 -4.63
N GLU A 140 21.15 -5.62 -4.04
CA GLU A 140 20.89 -6.27 -2.76
C GLU A 140 20.81 -5.24 -1.62
N GLN A 141 21.71 -4.25 -1.63
CA GLN A 141 21.66 -3.14 -0.70
C GLN A 141 20.38 -2.32 -0.88
N PHE A 142 19.99 -2.05 -2.13
CA PHE A 142 18.74 -1.32 -2.41
C PHE A 142 17.51 -2.08 -1.92
N ILE A 143 17.44 -3.40 -2.18
CA ILE A 143 16.34 -4.27 -1.74
C ILE A 143 16.24 -4.23 -0.20
N LYS A 144 17.37 -4.29 0.52
CA LYS A 144 17.39 -4.20 1.98
C LYS A 144 16.86 -2.86 2.48
N ILE A 145 17.28 -1.75 1.86
CA ILE A 145 16.78 -0.41 2.22
C ILE A 145 15.26 -0.33 1.96
N ALA A 146 14.79 -0.84 0.82
CA ALA A 146 13.37 -0.85 0.48
C ALA A 146 12.55 -1.69 1.47
N HIS A 147 13.07 -2.84 1.91
CA HIS A 147 12.47 -3.67 2.95
C HIS A 147 12.27 -2.90 4.26
N ASP A 148 13.36 -2.30 4.78
CA ASP A 148 13.33 -1.58 6.06
C ASP A 148 12.47 -0.32 5.98
N ALA A 149 12.52 0.39 4.84
CA ALA A 149 11.69 1.55 4.56
C ALA A 149 10.20 1.19 4.49
N LEU A 150 9.85 0.09 3.84
CA LEU A 150 8.47 -0.41 3.79
C LEU A 150 7.96 -0.70 5.20
N TYR A 151 8.73 -1.41 6.02
CA TYR A 151 8.33 -1.72 7.39
C TYR A 151 8.11 -0.45 8.24
N LEU A 152 9.03 0.51 8.16
CA LEU A 152 8.91 1.80 8.86
C LEU A 152 7.69 2.61 8.38
N ALA A 153 7.41 2.60 7.08
CA ALA A 153 6.27 3.28 6.50
C ALA A 153 4.95 2.62 6.93
N LYS A 154 4.90 1.29 7.02
CA LYS A 154 3.75 0.56 7.58
C LYS A 154 3.52 0.95 9.04
N ILE A 155 4.56 0.94 9.89
CA ILE A 155 4.45 1.41 11.28
C ILE A 155 3.85 2.82 11.35
N SER A 156 4.34 3.73 10.50
CA SER A 156 3.85 5.12 10.43
C SER A 156 2.37 5.20 10.02
N SER A 157 1.94 4.40 9.04
CA SER A 157 0.55 4.30 8.58
C SER A 157 -0.38 3.78 9.68
N TYR A 158 0.04 2.73 10.40
CA TYR A 158 -0.73 2.19 11.53
C TYR A 158 -0.80 3.20 12.68
N ALA A 159 0.29 3.90 13.02
CA ALA A 159 0.29 4.93 14.04
C ALA A 159 -0.70 6.07 13.73
N GLN A 160 -0.76 6.50 12.46
CA GLN A 160 -1.74 7.48 11.97
C GLN A 160 -3.18 6.98 12.16
N GLY A 161 -3.48 5.74 11.76
CA GLY A 161 -4.80 5.14 11.95
C GLY A 161 -5.19 5.00 13.42
N MET A 162 -4.25 4.61 14.30
CA MET A 162 -4.48 4.51 15.74
C MET A 162 -4.75 5.87 16.38
N ALA A 163 -4.00 6.90 15.98
CA ALA A 163 -4.23 8.28 16.43
C ALA A 163 -5.64 8.74 16.05
N LEU A 164 -6.11 8.42 14.84
CA LEU A 164 -7.46 8.73 14.39
C LEU A 164 -8.54 8.01 15.21
N LEU A 165 -8.34 6.72 15.51
CA LEU A 165 -9.25 5.98 16.39
C LEU A 165 -9.29 6.56 17.80
N GLN A 166 -8.15 6.97 18.34
CA GLN A 166 -8.07 7.57 19.67
C GLN A 166 -8.79 8.91 19.72
N ALA A 167 -8.59 9.77 18.73
CA ALA A 167 -9.29 11.05 18.63
C ALA A 167 -10.80 10.87 18.51
N ALA A 168 -11.24 9.96 17.63
CA ALA A 168 -12.65 9.63 17.48
C ALA A 168 -13.26 9.06 18.76
N SER A 169 -12.53 8.19 19.46
CA SER A 169 -12.98 7.64 20.74
C SER A 169 -13.19 8.73 21.79
N LYS A 170 -12.33 9.74 21.83
CA LYS A 170 -12.43 10.89 22.73
C LYS A 170 -13.60 11.79 22.37
N GLU A 171 -13.71 12.17 21.10
CA GLU A 171 -14.76 13.07 20.59
C GLU A 171 -16.16 12.47 20.79
N TYR A 172 -16.32 11.22 20.37
CA TYR A 172 -17.62 10.53 20.37
C TYR A 172 -17.89 9.73 21.65
N LYS A 173 -16.99 9.80 22.64
CA LYS A 173 -17.10 9.12 23.95
C LYS A 173 -17.36 7.62 23.83
N TRP A 174 -16.65 6.95 22.93
CA TRP A 174 -16.84 5.51 22.66
C TRP A 174 -16.04 4.59 23.58
N ASP A 175 -15.07 5.12 24.32
CA ASP A 175 -14.17 4.34 25.20
C ASP A 175 -13.56 3.11 24.49
N LEU A 176 -13.02 3.33 23.28
CA LEU A 176 -12.45 2.26 22.46
C LEU A 176 -11.22 1.65 23.14
N ASN A 177 -11.26 0.34 23.34
CA ASN A 177 -10.08 -0.44 23.69
C ASN A 177 -9.28 -0.75 22.41
N LEU A 178 -8.25 0.05 22.13
CA LEU A 178 -7.41 -0.12 20.94
C LEU A 178 -6.69 -1.48 20.91
N GLY A 179 -6.36 -2.05 22.07
CA GLY A 179 -5.76 -3.39 22.16
C GLY A 179 -6.69 -4.48 21.63
N GLU A 180 -7.97 -4.44 22.01
CA GLU A 180 -8.98 -5.38 21.49
C GLU A 180 -9.29 -5.14 20.02
N VAL A 181 -9.28 -3.89 19.55
CA VAL A 181 -9.41 -3.56 18.12
C VAL A 181 -8.29 -4.22 17.31
N VAL A 182 -7.03 -4.01 17.70
CA VAL A 182 -5.87 -4.56 16.98
C VAL A 182 -5.84 -6.09 17.08
N LYS A 183 -6.21 -6.67 18.22
CA LYS A 183 -6.34 -8.13 18.37
C LYS A 183 -7.32 -8.71 17.36
N GLY A 184 -8.44 -8.02 17.10
CA GLY A 184 -9.41 -8.38 16.08
C GLY A 184 -8.89 -8.29 14.63
N TRP A 185 -7.78 -7.58 14.38
CA TRP A 185 -7.18 -7.47 13.04
C TRP A 185 -6.11 -8.52 12.76
N ARG A 186 -5.71 -9.32 13.76
CA ARG A 186 -4.68 -10.37 13.60
C ARG A 186 -5.16 -11.56 12.75
N SER A 187 -6.46 -11.69 12.49
CA SER A 187 -7.01 -12.76 11.66
C SER A 187 -8.29 -12.32 10.95
N GLY A 188 -8.64 -13.01 9.86
CA GLY A 188 -9.91 -12.80 9.14
C GLY A 188 -10.06 -11.47 8.39
N CYS A 189 -9.12 -10.54 8.52
CA CYS A 189 -9.13 -9.25 7.82
C CYS A 189 -7.99 -9.15 6.79
N ILE A 190 -8.03 -8.11 5.94
CA ILE A 190 -7.06 -7.92 4.86
C ILE A 190 -5.71 -7.44 5.38
N ILE A 191 -5.71 -6.59 6.41
CA ILE A 191 -4.47 -6.05 7.00
C ILE A 191 -3.84 -6.98 8.04
N ARG A 192 -4.24 -8.26 8.06
CA ARG A 192 -3.71 -9.24 9.00
C ARG A 192 -2.21 -9.48 8.74
N ALA A 193 -1.46 -9.44 9.82
CA ALA A 193 -0.01 -9.59 9.90
C ALA A 193 0.32 -10.28 11.24
#